data_AF-A0A3N7E573-F1
#
_entry.id   AF-A0A3N7E573-F1
#
_cell.length_a   1.000
_cell.length_b   1.000
_cell.length_c   1.000
_cell.angle_alpha   90.00
_cell.angle_beta   90.00
_cell.angle_gamma   90.00
#
_symmetry.space_group_name_H-M   'P 1'
#
loop_
_entity.id
_entity.type
_entity.pdbx_description
1 polymer ?
#
loop_
_entity_poly.entity_id
_entity_poly.type
_entity_poly.pdbx_seq_one_letter_code
_entity_poly.pdbx_strand_id
1 'polypeptide(L)'
;QAKVDFIAHPVTQPLRPAPVHAKPQTGGLQSALVVGPEGQNIWTDELGRIKVQFHWDRIGQKNQHSTCWLRVSSPWAGNQLGGVHLPRIGQEVIVDFFGGDPDLPICTGRVHNQLNLPPWALPNQSALSGFRSRELTKEGGNSAPGRSNHVVLDDTEGKIQAQLKSDHQHSSLSLGHITRIEDNAGRKDLRGQGFELRTDGHGAIRAKDGLLITTEARGNAQSHVMDSAETASRLAQSQDQHDSLATAAMKAEAHEPGDQDEVALILKKQNDDIRGKGGNHAEGEFPEFLAPHLVLASPAGIETTTPNSTHVASGEHIALTSGSHTSISSNKSFLVSAAHAIRLFAFKSFIKIVAAQEDIDITALKKSIHMLARKDITLRANKITLDADEIVAINGGTSYSIWKKARIEHGTSGLWREHAATHSLQPQKNLPLPEIKFPATLCEDCVLKALKSGSPVAAVGG
;
A
#
# COMPACT_ATOMS: atom_id res chain seq x y z
N GLN A 1 1.46 101.25 -43.26
CA GLN A 1 0.92 100.06 -43.97
C GLN A 1 1.43 98.83 -43.26
N ALA A 2 0.56 97.93 -42.80
CA ALA A 2 0.97 96.65 -42.25
C ALA A 2 1.26 95.68 -43.40
N LYS A 3 2.42 95.02 -43.36
CA LYS A 3 2.81 94.00 -44.34
C LYS A 3 2.74 92.64 -43.65
N VAL A 4 1.97 91.72 -44.21
CA VAL A 4 1.80 90.37 -43.68
C VAL A 4 2.10 89.38 -44.79
N ASP A 5 2.98 88.43 -44.51
CA ASP A 5 3.31 87.31 -45.39
C ASP A 5 2.56 86.07 -44.90
N PHE A 6 1.91 85.37 -45.84
CA PHE A 6 1.17 84.14 -45.59
C PHE A 6 1.77 82.98 -46.39
N ILE A 7 1.85 81.81 -45.74
CA ILE A 7 2.09 80.53 -46.42
C ILE A 7 0.73 79.86 -46.57
N ALA A 8 0.28 79.68 -47.81
CA ALA A 8 -1.03 79.11 -48.13
C ALA A 8 -0.94 77.63 -48.51
N HIS A 9 -1.96 76.85 -48.16
CA HIS A 9 -2.14 75.44 -48.56
C HIS A 9 -3.44 75.28 -49.36
N PRO A 10 -3.47 74.49 -50.45
CA PRO A 10 -4.69 74.25 -51.22
C PRO A 10 -5.81 73.68 -50.34
N VAL A 11 -7.02 74.26 -50.42
CA VAL A 11 -8.20 73.79 -49.64
C VAL A 11 -8.66 72.39 -50.05
N THR A 12 -8.31 71.97 -51.27
CA THR A 12 -8.64 70.67 -51.85
C THR A 12 -7.70 69.55 -51.40
N GLN A 13 -6.65 69.87 -50.64
CA GLN A 13 -5.70 68.90 -50.11
C GLN A 13 -5.73 68.92 -48.57
N PRO A 14 -5.64 67.75 -47.92
CA PRO A 14 -5.50 67.71 -46.46
C PRO A 14 -4.08 68.14 -46.06
N LEU A 15 -3.97 69.20 -45.26
CA LEU A 15 -2.71 69.61 -44.65
C LEU A 15 -2.29 68.60 -43.58
N ARG A 16 -1.09 68.02 -43.71
CA ARG A 16 -0.46 67.17 -42.69
C ARG A 16 0.80 67.83 -42.16
N PRO A 17 0.97 67.98 -40.83
CA PRO A 17 2.20 68.50 -40.26
C PRO A 17 3.42 67.66 -40.66
N ALA A 18 4.54 68.31 -40.96
CA ALA A 18 5.81 67.61 -41.18
C ALA A 18 6.29 66.95 -39.87
N PRO A 19 6.79 65.70 -39.89
CA PRO A 19 7.28 65.01 -38.70
C PRO A 19 8.68 65.55 -38.31
N VAL A 20 8.72 66.73 -37.70
CA VAL A 20 9.98 67.41 -37.31
C VAL A 20 10.47 67.01 -35.92
N HIS A 21 9.64 66.34 -35.12
CA HIS A 21 9.99 65.88 -33.78
C HIS A 21 10.34 64.38 -33.81
N ALA A 22 11.52 64.02 -33.32
CA ALA A 22 11.90 62.63 -33.15
C ALA A 22 11.03 61.97 -32.06
N LYS A 23 10.59 60.74 -32.30
CA LYS A 23 9.90 59.95 -31.27
C LYS A 23 10.88 59.65 -30.13
N PRO A 24 10.48 59.81 -28.85
CA PRO A 24 11.32 59.39 -27.73
C PRO A 24 11.69 57.90 -27.84
N GLN A 25 12.94 57.57 -27.54
CA GLN A 25 13.43 56.19 -27.50
C GLN A 25 13.97 55.87 -26.11
N THR A 26 13.78 54.63 -25.70
CA THR A 26 14.34 54.09 -24.46
C THR A 26 15.83 53.74 -24.66
N GLY A 27 16.64 53.97 -23.62
CA GLY A 27 18.09 53.72 -23.68
C GLY A 27 18.52 52.30 -23.30
N GLY A 28 17.56 51.40 -23.06
CA GLY A 28 17.80 50.03 -22.60
C GLY A 28 16.72 49.52 -21.67
N LEU A 29 16.94 48.32 -21.14
CA LEU A 29 16.03 47.66 -20.19
C LEU A 29 15.81 48.48 -18.92
N GLN A 30 14.62 48.36 -18.35
CA GLN A 30 14.24 48.99 -17.10
C GLN A 30 13.67 47.95 -16.14
N SER A 31 13.75 48.19 -14.83
CA SER A 31 12.96 47.41 -13.88
C SER A 31 11.65 48.10 -13.55
N ALA A 32 10.63 47.31 -13.24
CA ALA A 32 9.30 47.78 -12.86
C ALA A 32 8.68 46.85 -11.80
N LEU A 33 7.76 47.41 -11.01
CA LEU A 33 7.03 46.67 -9.99
C LEU A 33 5.73 46.11 -10.58
N VAL A 34 5.43 44.83 -10.42
CA VAL A 34 4.13 44.28 -10.84
C VAL A 34 3.02 44.81 -9.94
N VAL A 35 1.91 45.28 -10.53
CA VAL A 35 0.77 45.89 -9.82
C VAL A 35 -0.57 45.30 -10.27
N GLY A 36 -1.59 45.51 -9.44
CA GLY A 36 -2.96 45.08 -9.71
C GLY A 36 -3.93 45.61 -8.66
N PRO A 37 -5.17 45.10 -8.62
CA PRO A 37 -6.15 45.48 -7.62
C PRO A 37 -5.71 45.13 -6.20
N GLU A 38 -6.16 45.90 -5.23
CA GLU A 38 -5.92 45.62 -3.81
C GLU A 38 -6.50 44.26 -3.39
N GLY A 39 -5.81 43.56 -2.49
CA GLY A 39 -6.22 42.24 -1.99
C GLY A 39 -6.01 41.08 -2.96
N GLN A 40 -5.40 41.30 -4.13
CA GLN A 40 -5.06 40.24 -5.07
C GLN A 40 -3.57 39.89 -5.01
N ASN A 41 -3.24 38.62 -5.25
CA ASN A 41 -1.86 38.17 -5.39
C ASN A 41 -1.36 38.25 -6.85
N ILE A 42 -2.26 37.99 -7.80
CA ILE A 42 -1.95 37.88 -9.23
C ILE A 42 -3.02 38.65 -10.00
N TRP A 43 -2.59 39.48 -10.95
CA TRP A 43 -3.48 40.20 -11.86
C TRP A 43 -3.01 39.99 -13.30
N THR A 44 -3.81 39.24 -14.07
CA THR A 44 -3.45 38.77 -15.41
C THR A 44 -4.68 38.65 -16.30
N ASP A 45 -4.48 38.52 -17.61
CA ASP A 45 -5.54 38.33 -18.59
C ASP A 45 -5.38 37.00 -19.36
N GLU A 46 -6.19 36.79 -20.41
CA GLU A 46 -6.25 35.55 -21.17
C GLU A 46 -4.93 35.18 -21.87
N LEU A 47 -4.02 36.14 -22.03
CA LEU A 47 -2.71 35.94 -22.65
C LEU A 47 -1.57 35.84 -21.63
N GLY A 48 -1.87 35.82 -20.33
CA GLY A 48 -0.87 35.80 -19.28
C GLY A 48 -0.09 37.12 -19.16
N ARG A 49 -0.69 38.25 -19.58
CA ARG A 49 -0.06 39.58 -19.47
C ARG A 49 -0.12 40.10 -18.04
N ILE A 50 0.70 41.08 -17.72
CA ILE A 50 0.75 41.75 -16.42
C ILE A 50 0.61 43.26 -16.55
N LYS A 51 0.36 43.94 -15.44
CA LYS A 51 0.51 45.40 -15.33
C LYS A 51 1.62 45.74 -14.36
N VAL A 52 2.28 46.87 -14.60
CA VAL A 52 3.46 47.28 -13.81
C VAL A 52 3.36 48.75 -13.41
N GLN A 53 4.22 49.17 -12.47
CA GLN A 53 4.51 50.56 -12.18
C GLN A 53 5.99 50.78 -12.47
N PHE A 54 6.30 51.71 -13.37
CA PHE A 54 7.67 52.15 -13.63
C PHE A 54 8.15 53.14 -12.55
N HIS A 55 9.46 53.15 -12.27
CA HIS A 55 10.04 54.02 -11.24
C HIS A 55 9.94 55.51 -11.56
N TRP A 56 9.92 55.87 -12.86
CA TRP A 56 9.79 57.26 -13.31
C TRP A 56 8.34 57.75 -13.33
N ASP A 57 7.36 56.84 -13.27
CA ASP A 57 5.95 57.21 -13.26
C ASP A 57 5.55 57.67 -11.86
N ARG A 58 5.39 58.99 -11.72
CA ARG A 58 4.97 59.68 -10.51
C ARG A 58 3.46 59.88 -10.40
N ILE A 59 2.72 59.62 -11.49
CA ILE A 59 1.26 59.85 -11.58
C ILE A 59 0.52 58.54 -11.26
N GLY A 60 1.09 57.40 -11.67
CA GLY A 60 0.54 56.08 -11.38
C GLY A 60 0.37 55.82 -9.88
N GLN A 61 -0.74 55.18 -9.55
CA GLN A 61 -1.18 54.95 -8.17
C GLN A 61 -0.79 53.54 -7.67
N LYS A 62 0.14 52.86 -8.35
CA LYS A 62 0.55 51.47 -8.05
C LYS A 62 -0.62 50.48 -8.02
N ASN A 63 -1.55 50.60 -8.96
CA ASN A 63 -2.76 49.78 -9.03
C ASN A 63 -3.02 49.27 -10.46
N GLN A 64 -4.16 48.63 -10.69
CA GLN A 64 -4.54 48.07 -12.01
C GLN A 64 -4.66 49.10 -13.14
N HIS A 65 -4.55 50.40 -12.86
CA HIS A 65 -4.62 51.48 -13.84
C HIS A 65 -3.25 52.10 -14.18
N SER A 66 -2.15 51.63 -13.57
CA SER A 66 -0.82 52.21 -13.79
C SER A 66 -0.28 52.05 -15.22
N THR A 67 -0.53 50.91 -15.88
CA THR A 67 -0.04 50.66 -17.25
C THR A 67 -1.05 49.92 -18.13
N CYS A 68 -0.73 49.83 -19.41
CA CYS A 68 -1.30 48.84 -20.33
C CYS A 68 -0.91 47.40 -19.91
N TRP A 69 -1.43 46.41 -20.63
CA TRP A 69 -1.07 45.01 -20.46
C TRP A 69 0.26 44.68 -21.16
N LEU A 70 1.25 44.23 -20.40
CA LEU A 70 2.56 43.82 -20.89
C LEU A 70 2.59 42.30 -21.09
N ARG A 71 3.04 41.85 -22.26
CA ARG A 71 3.37 40.44 -22.49
C ARG A 71 4.56 40.03 -21.62
N VAL A 72 4.56 38.77 -21.20
CA VAL A 72 5.61 38.21 -20.35
C VAL A 72 6.35 37.11 -21.10
N SER A 73 7.67 37.20 -21.11
CA SER A 73 8.54 36.14 -21.62
C SER A 73 8.47 34.89 -20.73
N SER A 74 8.38 33.74 -21.38
CA SER A 74 8.36 32.43 -20.74
C SER A 74 9.60 31.63 -21.14
N PRO A 75 10.12 30.73 -20.28
CA PRO A 75 11.28 29.90 -20.62
C PRO A 75 11.02 28.99 -21.83
N TRP A 76 9.76 28.62 -22.06
CA TRP A 76 9.30 27.88 -23.23
C TRP A 76 7.84 28.25 -23.50
N ALA A 77 7.46 28.50 -24.77
CA ALA A 77 6.10 28.86 -25.14
C ALA A 77 5.74 28.33 -26.54
N GLY A 78 4.51 27.85 -26.69
CA GLY A 78 3.92 27.37 -27.95
C GLY A 78 2.40 27.23 -27.85
N ASN A 79 1.77 26.62 -28.85
CA ASN A 79 0.32 26.41 -28.85
C ASN A 79 -0.08 25.37 -27.79
N GLN A 80 -0.56 25.85 -26.63
CA GLN A 80 -0.94 25.02 -25.46
C GLN A 80 0.20 24.16 -24.89
N LEU A 81 1.45 24.64 -24.97
CA LEU A 81 2.62 24.01 -24.37
C LEU A 81 3.61 25.07 -23.86
N GLY A 82 4.44 24.69 -22.89
CA GLY A 82 5.53 25.54 -22.39
C GLY A 82 5.59 25.65 -20.87
N GLY A 83 6.47 26.53 -20.39
CA GLY A 83 6.62 26.87 -18.97
C GLY A 83 5.89 28.17 -18.65
N VAL A 84 5.10 28.18 -17.58
CA VAL A 84 4.34 29.36 -17.15
C VAL A 84 4.67 29.70 -15.70
N HIS A 85 5.21 30.90 -15.49
CA HIS A 85 5.33 31.51 -14.18
C HIS A 85 4.91 32.98 -14.30
N LEU A 86 3.66 33.25 -13.93
CA LEU A 86 3.08 34.59 -13.96
C LEU A 86 3.72 35.45 -12.86
N PRO A 87 4.32 36.59 -13.21
CA PRO A 87 4.79 37.55 -12.22
C PRO A 87 3.64 37.99 -11.32
N ARG A 88 3.87 37.97 -10.01
CA ARG A 88 2.88 38.29 -8.99
C ARG A 88 3.01 39.74 -8.54
N ILE A 89 1.92 40.33 -8.05
CA ILE A 89 1.89 41.71 -7.55
C ILE A 89 2.96 41.88 -6.45
N GLY A 90 3.80 42.90 -6.59
CA GLY A 90 4.93 43.17 -5.69
C GLY A 90 6.28 42.59 -6.13
N GLN A 91 6.31 41.75 -7.16
CA GLN A 91 7.57 41.27 -7.74
C GLN A 91 8.23 42.33 -8.64
N GLU A 92 9.55 42.29 -8.73
CA GLU A 92 10.32 43.12 -9.66
C GLU A 92 10.56 42.36 -10.97
N VAL A 93 10.19 43.00 -12.07
CA VAL A 93 10.37 42.47 -13.43
C VAL A 93 11.29 43.37 -14.24
N ILE A 94 11.94 42.77 -15.23
CA ILE A 94 12.71 43.50 -16.25
C ILE A 94 11.81 43.70 -17.46
N VAL A 95 11.67 44.96 -17.88
CA VAL A 95 10.88 45.40 -19.03
C VAL A 95 11.83 45.92 -20.10
N ASP A 96 11.65 45.38 -21.31
CA ASP A 96 12.26 45.87 -22.54
C ASP A 96 11.17 46.46 -23.45
N PHE A 97 11.57 47.13 -24.53
CA PHE A 97 10.69 47.90 -25.39
C PHE A 97 10.96 47.57 -26.85
N PHE A 98 9.94 47.12 -27.59
CA PHE A 98 10.13 46.72 -28.99
C PHE A 98 10.64 47.90 -29.83
N GLY A 99 11.82 47.72 -30.43
CA GLY A 99 12.47 48.78 -31.23
C GLY A 99 12.85 50.03 -30.42
N GLY A 100 12.94 49.93 -29.10
CA GLY A 100 13.20 51.06 -28.21
C GLY A 100 11.98 51.97 -27.98
N ASP A 101 10.80 51.61 -28.49
CA ASP A 101 9.58 52.42 -28.40
C ASP A 101 8.96 52.35 -26.98
N PRO A 102 8.93 53.46 -26.21
CA PRO A 102 8.39 53.47 -24.85
C PRO A 102 6.91 53.05 -24.77
N ASP A 103 6.17 53.10 -25.88
CA ASP A 103 4.76 52.70 -25.94
C ASP A 103 4.56 51.18 -26.14
N LEU A 104 5.63 50.41 -26.40
CA LEU A 104 5.57 48.97 -26.70
C LEU A 104 6.38 48.11 -25.69
N PRO A 105 6.02 48.15 -24.39
CA PRO A 105 6.73 47.39 -23.36
C PRO A 105 6.45 45.88 -23.40
N ILE A 106 7.47 45.09 -23.07
CA ILE A 106 7.41 43.65 -22.88
C ILE A 106 8.27 43.23 -21.67
N CYS A 107 7.74 42.38 -20.81
CA CYS A 107 8.48 41.83 -19.68
C CYS A 107 9.40 40.69 -20.15
N THR A 108 10.71 40.83 -20.00
CA THR A 108 11.72 39.88 -20.48
C THR A 108 12.40 39.10 -19.35
N GLY A 109 12.30 39.54 -18.10
CA GLY A 109 12.98 38.90 -16.98
C GLY A 109 12.34 39.18 -15.61
N ARG A 110 12.86 38.52 -14.58
CA ARG A 110 12.51 38.73 -13.17
C ARG A 110 13.79 38.77 -12.35
N VAL A 111 13.81 39.57 -11.30
CA VAL A 111 14.99 39.70 -10.43
C VAL A 111 14.60 39.65 -8.96
N HIS A 112 15.50 39.10 -8.15
CA HIS A 112 15.42 39.19 -6.70
C HIS A 112 15.97 40.53 -6.21
N ASN A 113 15.45 41.02 -5.10
CA ASN A 113 15.88 42.26 -4.48
C ASN A 113 15.77 42.18 -2.94
N GLN A 114 15.98 43.29 -2.23
CA GLN A 114 15.96 43.34 -0.76
C GLN A 114 14.59 43.01 -0.14
N LEU A 115 13.50 43.11 -0.91
CA LEU A 115 12.14 42.77 -0.49
C LEU A 115 11.71 41.39 -1.01
N ASN A 116 12.20 40.98 -2.18
CA ASN A 116 11.94 39.71 -2.84
C ASN A 116 13.21 38.85 -2.87
N LEU A 117 13.56 38.29 -1.72
CA LEU A 117 14.77 37.47 -1.54
C LEU A 117 14.74 36.18 -2.38
N PRO A 118 15.90 35.58 -2.68
CA PRO A 118 15.99 34.26 -3.30
C PRO A 118 15.26 33.16 -2.51
N PRO A 119 14.86 32.04 -3.16
CA PRO A 119 14.11 30.95 -2.52
C PRO A 119 14.80 30.30 -1.31
N TRP A 120 16.14 30.33 -1.28
CA TRP A 120 16.98 29.76 -0.24
C TRP A 120 18.00 30.79 0.26
N ALA A 121 18.49 30.58 1.48
CA ALA A 121 19.41 31.48 2.18
C ALA A 121 20.81 31.43 1.55
N LEU A 122 21.05 32.31 0.59
CA LEU A 122 22.35 32.52 -0.05
C LEU A 122 23.28 33.39 0.83
N PRO A 123 24.61 33.17 0.79
CA PRO A 123 25.32 32.18 -0.04
C PRO A 123 25.36 30.76 0.55
N ASN A 124 24.88 30.56 1.78
CA ASN A 124 25.04 29.29 2.52
C ASN A 124 24.35 28.08 1.85
N GLN A 125 23.31 28.33 1.06
CA GLN A 125 22.56 27.31 0.32
C GLN A 125 22.85 27.35 -1.18
N SER A 126 24.06 27.72 -1.59
CA SER A 126 24.46 27.83 -3.00
C SER A 126 24.43 26.52 -3.78
N ALA A 127 24.48 25.37 -3.09
CA ALA A 127 24.36 24.05 -3.70
C ALA A 127 22.92 23.66 -4.04
N LEU A 128 21.92 24.43 -3.57
CA LEU A 128 20.51 24.17 -3.87
C LEU A 128 20.10 24.86 -5.18
N SER A 129 19.50 24.09 -6.07
CA SER A 129 18.92 24.58 -7.32
C SER A 129 17.50 24.04 -7.52
N GLY A 130 16.65 24.74 -8.27
CA GLY A 130 15.30 24.28 -8.61
C GLY A 130 14.22 25.34 -8.48
N PHE A 131 12.99 24.89 -8.23
CA PHE A 131 11.78 25.71 -8.23
C PHE A 131 11.10 25.69 -6.88
N ARG A 132 10.76 26.87 -6.36
CA ARG A 132 9.94 27.01 -5.16
C ARG A 132 8.76 27.95 -5.43
N SER A 133 7.57 27.42 -5.22
CA SER A 133 6.31 28.15 -5.36
C SER A 133 5.85 28.72 -4.02
N ARG A 134 4.69 29.37 -4.03
CA ARG A 134 4.03 29.91 -2.84
C ARG A 134 2.53 29.75 -2.96
N GLU A 135 1.90 29.23 -1.89
CA GLU A 135 0.45 29.16 -1.74
C GLU A 135 -0.17 30.56 -1.87
N LEU A 136 -1.27 30.67 -2.60
CA LEU A 136 -2.02 31.93 -2.73
C LEU A 136 -2.96 32.06 -1.54
N THR A 137 -2.87 33.17 -0.81
CA THR A 137 -3.75 33.50 0.32
C THR A 137 -4.35 34.88 0.12
N LYS A 138 -5.58 35.14 0.60
CA LYS A 138 -6.24 36.45 0.44
C LYS A 138 -5.37 37.62 0.89
N GLU A 139 -4.57 37.40 1.94
CA GLU A 139 -3.58 38.33 2.44
C GLU A 139 -2.25 37.57 2.62
N GLY A 140 -1.19 37.97 1.93
CA GLY A 140 0.16 37.42 2.13
C GLY A 140 0.65 36.32 1.17
N GLY A 141 -0.09 35.97 0.11
CA GLY A 141 0.31 34.92 -0.85
C GLY A 141 1.56 35.23 -1.67
N ASN A 142 2.08 36.45 -1.57
CA ASN A 142 3.34 36.92 -2.16
C ASN A 142 4.41 37.23 -1.10
N SER A 143 4.15 36.94 0.17
CA SER A 143 5.06 37.21 1.28
C SER A 143 5.87 35.96 1.68
N ALA A 144 7.00 36.19 2.37
CA ALA A 144 7.92 35.14 2.82
C ALA A 144 7.34 34.10 3.82
N PRO A 145 6.34 34.39 4.69
CA PRO A 145 5.65 33.37 5.47
C PRO A 145 4.59 32.61 4.63
N GLY A 146 4.38 31.33 4.92
CA GLY A 146 3.37 30.50 4.25
C GLY A 146 3.91 29.25 3.58
N ARG A 147 3.00 28.44 3.05
CA ARG A 147 3.26 27.12 2.47
C ARG A 147 3.70 27.22 1.02
N SER A 148 4.45 26.22 0.59
CA SER A 148 5.06 26.14 -0.72
C SER A 148 4.98 24.72 -1.29
N ASN A 149 5.22 24.63 -2.59
CA ASN A 149 5.66 23.40 -3.23
C ASN A 149 7.04 23.67 -3.81
N HIS A 150 7.93 22.68 -3.78
CA HIS A 150 9.23 22.81 -4.42
C HIS A 150 9.71 21.53 -5.08
N VAL A 151 10.52 21.76 -6.11
CA VAL A 151 11.42 20.77 -6.70
C VAL A 151 12.82 21.30 -6.45
N VAL A 152 13.64 20.56 -5.71
CA VAL A 152 15.00 20.97 -5.36
C VAL A 152 15.98 19.88 -5.71
N LEU A 153 17.11 20.28 -6.29
CA LEU A 153 18.32 19.48 -6.48
C LEU A 153 19.39 20.07 -5.56
N ASP A 154 20.01 19.22 -4.77
CA ASP A 154 21.14 19.56 -3.91
C ASP A 154 22.40 18.96 -4.51
N ASP A 155 23.29 19.80 -4.99
CA ASP A 155 24.55 19.42 -5.63
C ASP A 155 25.72 19.40 -4.62
N THR A 156 25.42 19.31 -3.32
CA THR A 156 26.46 19.18 -2.29
C THR A 156 27.32 17.94 -2.58
N GLU A 157 28.64 18.13 -2.65
CA GLU A 157 29.61 17.08 -2.96
C GLU A 157 29.43 15.84 -2.06
N GLY A 158 29.32 14.66 -2.68
CA GLY A 158 29.10 13.38 -2.01
C GLY A 158 27.72 13.21 -1.35
N LYS A 159 26.81 14.18 -1.51
CA LYS A 159 25.50 14.23 -0.83
C LYS A 159 24.38 14.68 -1.77
N ILE A 160 24.43 14.25 -3.02
CA ILE A 160 23.42 14.65 -4.01
C ILE A 160 22.02 14.21 -3.56
N GLN A 161 21.05 15.11 -3.70
CA GLN A 161 19.65 14.85 -3.36
C GLN A 161 18.74 15.47 -4.42
N ALA A 162 17.65 14.77 -4.74
CA ALA A 162 16.51 15.34 -5.44
C ALA A 162 15.27 15.25 -4.55
N GLN A 163 14.47 16.30 -4.49
CA GLN A 163 13.22 16.30 -3.71
C GLN A 163 12.10 17.04 -4.44
N LEU A 164 10.96 16.36 -4.56
CA LEU A 164 9.66 16.96 -4.89
C LEU A 164 8.82 16.98 -3.62
N LYS A 165 8.35 18.16 -3.22
CA LYS A 165 7.65 18.34 -1.96
C LYS A 165 6.49 19.33 -2.07
N SER A 166 5.42 19.01 -1.35
CA SER A 166 4.36 19.93 -0.99
C SER A 166 4.34 20.11 0.53
N ASP A 167 4.21 21.34 1.00
CA ASP A 167 3.95 21.62 2.41
C ASP A 167 2.53 21.19 2.82
N HIS A 168 1.66 20.80 1.87
CA HIS A 168 0.40 20.14 2.22
C HIS A 168 0.66 18.73 2.78
N GLN A 169 0.30 18.54 4.06
CA GLN A 169 0.50 17.27 4.77
C GLN A 169 1.96 16.79 4.71
N HIS A 170 2.91 17.72 4.53
CA HIS A 170 4.33 17.45 4.30
C HIS A 170 4.57 16.30 3.30
N SER A 171 3.82 16.27 2.19
CA SER A 171 3.90 15.17 1.21
C SER A 171 5.14 15.33 0.34
N SER A 172 5.98 14.30 0.24
CA SER A 172 7.23 14.40 -0.52
C SER A 172 7.74 13.06 -1.08
N LEU A 173 8.44 13.16 -2.20
CA LEU A 173 9.38 12.16 -2.71
C LEU A 173 10.80 12.73 -2.59
N SER A 174 11.67 12.05 -1.84
CA SER A 174 13.08 12.41 -1.71
C SER A 174 13.98 11.26 -2.16
N LEU A 175 15.03 11.57 -2.92
CA LEU A 175 15.96 10.61 -3.52
C LEU A 175 17.41 11.01 -3.19
N GLY A 176 18.29 10.03 -2.99
CA GLY A 176 19.72 10.25 -2.75
C GLY A 176 20.06 10.40 -1.26
N HIS A 177 20.85 11.41 -0.91
CA HIS A 177 21.31 11.68 0.46
C HIS A 177 20.34 12.61 1.19
N ILE A 178 19.25 12.04 1.69
CA ILE A 178 18.04 12.74 2.13
C ILE A 178 18.31 13.62 3.36
N THR A 179 18.23 14.93 3.18
CA THR A 179 18.14 15.97 4.20
C THR A 179 16.78 16.66 4.14
N ARG A 180 16.37 17.22 5.27
CA ARG A 180 15.14 17.99 5.35
C ARG A 180 15.35 19.40 4.78
N ILE A 181 14.58 19.76 3.74
CA ILE A 181 14.56 21.07 3.09
C ILE A 181 13.11 21.59 3.13
N GLU A 182 12.75 22.30 4.20
CA GLU A 182 11.36 22.71 4.47
C GLU A 182 11.06 24.16 4.10
N ASP A 183 12.07 25.02 4.15
CA ASP A 183 11.88 26.45 4.03
C ASP A 183 13.11 27.14 3.42
N ASN A 184 13.18 28.47 3.55
CA ASN A 184 14.28 29.22 2.96
C ASN A 184 15.62 28.96 3.67
N ALA A 185 15.63 28.39 4.88
CA ALA A 185 16.88 28.06 5.55
C ALA A 185 17.69 27.01 4.78
N GLY A 186 17.03 26.25 3.89
CA GLY A 186 17.63 25.19 3.08
C GLY A 186 17.80 23.90 3.87
N ARG A 187 18.96 23.25 3.72
CA ARG A 187 19.28 21.98 4.39
C ARG A 187 19.19 22.12 5.92
N LYS A 188 18.50 21.16 6.57
CA LYS A 188 18.38 21.02 8.03
C LYS A 188 19.02 19.70 8.48
N ASP A 189 18.25 18.84 9.15
CA ASP A 189 18.67 17.53 9.64
C ASP A 189 18.78 16.48 8.52
N LEU A 190 19.69 15.53 8.73
CA LEU A 190 19.85 14.32 7.92
C LEU A 190 18.74 13.32 8.25
N ARG A 191 18.15 12.72 7.21
CA ARG A 191 17.00 11.80 7.31
C ARG A 191 17.29 10.39 6.82
N GLY A 192 18.31 10.20 5.98
CA GLY A 192 18.71 8.87 5.51
C GLY A 192 19.37 8.90 4.13
N GLN A 193 19.52 7.72 3.53
CA GLN A 193 20.01 7.55 2.17
C GLN A 193 19.12 6.55 1.43
N GLY A 194 18.88 6.77 0.13
CA GLY A 194 18.02 5.92 -0.70
C GLY A 194 16.84 6.71 -1.27
N PHE A 195 15.62 6.24 -1.03
CA PHE A 195 14.39 6.98 -1.35
C PHE A 195 13.44 7.03 -0.14
N GLU A 196 12.70 8.13 0.00
CA GLU A 196 11.61 8.27 0.96
C GLU A 196 10.38 8.81 0.23
N LEU A 197 9.29 8.05 0.28
CA LEU A 197 7.95 8.53 -0.08
C LEU A 197 7.15 8.68 1.23
N ARG A 198 6.78 9.90 1.58
CA ARG A 198 6.07 10.19 2.85
C ARG A 198 4.95 11.20 2.68
N THR A 199 3.97 11.12 3.57
CA THR A 199 2.89 12.09 3.74
C THR A 199 2.29 11.93 5.15
N ASP A 200 1.75 13.02 5.71
CA ASP A 200 0.89 12.99 6.90
C ASP A 200 -0.58 12.73 6.53
N GLY A 201 -0.88 12.64 5.22
CA GLY A 201 -2.20 12.34 4.68
C GLY A 201 -2.35 10.87 4.24
N HIS A 202 -3.18 10.66 3.22
CA HIS A 202 -3.38 9.33 2.64
C HIS A 202 -2.28 8.99 1.63
N GLY A 203 -1.69 7.79 1.77
CA GLY A 203 -0.80 7.20 0.78
C GLY A 203 -1.50 6.07 0.02
N ALA A 204 -1.29 6.00 -1.29
CA ALA A 204 -1.76 4.90 -2.12
C ALA A 204 -0.69 4.52 -3.15
N ILE A 205 -0.37 3.23 -3.23
CA ILE A 205 0.43 2.63 -4.31
C ILE A 205 -0.51 1.72 -5.08
N ARG A 206 -0.74 2.01 -6.36
CA ARG A 206 -1.66 1.27 -7.21
C ARG A 206 -0.98 0.95 -8.53
N ALA A 207 -0.90 -0.33 -8.85
CA ALA A 207 -0.42 -0.82 -10.13
C ALA A 207 -1.44 -1.82 -10.69
N LYS A 208 -1.98 -1.50 -11.87
CA LYS A 208 -3.06 -2.27 -12.49
C LYS A 208 -2.62 -3.66 -12.91
N ASP A 209 -1.37 -3.79 -13.35
CA ASP A 209 -0.84 -5.00 -13.98
C ASP A 209 0.01 -5.85 -13.01
N GLY A 210 0.13 -5.44 -11.75
CA GLY A 210 0.91 -6.14 -10.71
C GLY A 210 1.81 -5.21 -9.90
N LEU A 211 2.18 -5.60 -8.69
CA LEU A 211 3.05 -4.84 -7.80
C LEU A 211 4.08 -5.77 -7.14
N LEU A 212 5.36 -5.53 -7.41
CA LEU A 212 6.50 -6.14 -6.72
C LEU A 212 7.05 -5.18 -5.67
N ILE A 213 7.07 -5.61 -4.40
CA ILE A 213 7.76 -4.92 -3.31
C ILE A 213 8.87 -5.84 -2.83
N THR A 214 10.12 -5.47 -3.10
CA THR A 214 11.26 -6.37 -2.91
C THR A 214 12.47 -5.67 -2.30
N THR A 215 13.23 -6.41 -1.50
CA THR A 215 14.59 -6.03 -1.07
C THR A 215 15.66 -6.84 -1.80
N GLU A 216 15.30 -7.56 -2.86
CA GLU A 216 16.25 -8.24 -3.74
C GLU A 216 17.05 -7.23 -4.55
N ALA A 217 18.36 -7.41 -4.61
CA ALA A 217 19.25 -6.43 -5.21
C ALA A 217 19.15 -6.46 -6.74
N ARG A 218 19.11 -5.28 -7.37
CA ARG A 218 19.39 -5.04 -8.79
C ARG A 218 20.42 -3.92 -8.90
N GLY A 219 21.70 -4.30 -8.81
CA GLY A 219 22.82 -3.36 -8.76
C GLY A 219 22.77 -2.38 -9.94
N ASN A 220 22.86 -1.08 -9.63
CA ASN A 220 22.79 0.01 -10.61
C ASN A 220 21.58 -0.06 -11.56
N ALA A 221 20.47 -0.67 -11.13
CA ALA A 221 19.28 -0.90 -11.97
C ALA A 221 19.59 -1.61 -13.31
N GLN A 222 20.57 -2.53 -13.33
CA GLN A 222 21.00 -3.23 -14.55
C GLN A 222 20.02 -4.30 -15.05
N SER A 223 19.15 -4.83 -14.19
CA SER A 223 18.03 -5.67 -14.62
C SER A 223 16.76 -4.83 -14.82
N HIS A 224 15.82 -5.40 -15.57
CA HIS A 224 14.49 -4.81 -15.72
C HIS A 224 13.70 -4.80 -14.41
N VAL A 225 12.70 -3.91 -14.35
CA VAL A 225 11.99 -3.53 -13.13
C VAL A 225 11.21 -4.67 -12.45
N MET A 226 10.82 -5.71 -13.21
CA MET A 226 10.07 -6.88 -12.71
C MET A 226 10.91 -8.16 -12.57
N ASP A 227 12.23 -8.08 -12.80
CA ASP A 227 13.12 -9.22 -12.64
C ASP A 227 12.98 -9.79 -11.22
N SER A 228 12.59 -11.06 -11.13
CA SER A 228 12.26 -11.71 -9.86
C SER A 228 12.47 -13.23 -9.90
N ALA A 229 13.44 -13.70 -10.70
CA ALA A 229 13.71 -15.13 -10.91
C ALA A 229 13.92 -15.93 -9.61
N GLU A 230 14.63 -15.35 -8.63
CA GLU A 230 14.85 -15.89 -7.30
C GLU A 230 13.53 -16.08 -6.51
N THR A 231 12.61 -15.13 -6.65
CA THR A 231 11.29 -15.20 -6.02
C THR A 231 10.43 -16.26 -6.68
N ALA A 232 10.41 -16.30 -8.02
CA ALA A 232 9.70 -17.34 -8.77
C ALA A 232 10.24 -18.75 -8.47
N SER A 233 11.55 -18.89 -8.20
CA SER A 233 12.16 -20.16 -7.79
C SER A 233 11.73 -20.59 -6.38
N ARG A 234 11.77 -19.67 -5.39
CA ARG A 234 11.32 -19.96 -4.01
C ARG A 234 9.83 -20.31 -3.95
N LEU A 235 9.01 -19.61 -4.72
CA LEU A 235 7.58 -19.88 -4.81
C LEU A 235 7.31 -21.27 -5.43
N ALA A 236 8.03 -21.63 -6.49
CA ALA A 236 7.94 -22.96 -7.10
C ALA A 236 8.33 -24.08 -6.13
N GLN A 237 9.47 -23.92 -5.43
CA GLN A 237 9.90 -24.88 -4.41
C GLN A 237 8.86 -25.05 -3.29
N SER A 238 8.25 -23.94 -2.86
CA SER A 238 7.21 -23.95 -1.83
C SER A 238 5.94 -24.67 -2.31
N GLN A 239 5.58 -24.50 -3.58
CA GLN A 239 4.44 -25.21 -4.17
C GLN A 239 4.72 -26.72 -4.30
N ASP A 240 5.92 -27.12 -4.74
CA ASP A 240 6.33 -28.53 -4.81
C ASP A 240 6.29 -29.21 -3.43
N GLN A 241 6.74 -28.50 -2.38
CA GLN A 241 6.65 -28.99 -1.00
C GLN A 241 5.19 -29.18 -0.57
N HIS A 242 4.33 -28.20 -0.86
CA HIS A 242 2.92 -28.24 -0.52
C HIS A 242 2.21 -29.42 -1.19
N ASP A 243 2.46 -29.63 -2.48
CA ASP A 243 1.91 -30.73 -3.28
C ASP A 243 2.39 -32.11 -2.81
N SER A 244 3.68 -32.22 -2.50
CA SER A 244 4.27 -33.48 -1.99
C SER A 244 3.64 -33.91 -0.66
N LEU A 245 3.42 -32.97 0.26
CA LEU A 245 2.77 -33.25 1.54
C LEU A 245 1.27 -33.54 1.37
N ALA A 246 0.57 -32.84 0.47
CA ALA A 246 -0.82 -33.14 0.12
C ALA A 246 -0.96 -34.58 -0.41
N THR A 247 -0.09 -34.97 -1.34
CA THR A 247 -0.04 -36.34 -1.88
C THR A 247 0.21 -37.38 -0.80
N ALA A 248 1.12 -37.11 0.13
CA ALA A 248 1.40 -38.02 1.24
C ALA A 248 0.21 -38.14 2.21
N ALA A 249 -0.49 -37.04 2.50
CA ALA A 249 -1.68 -37.03 3.34
C ALA A 249 -2.86 -37.78 2.70
N MET A 250 -3.07 -37.63 1.40
CA MET A 250 -4.08 -38.40 0.65
C MET A 250 -3.78 -39.90 0.64
N LYS A 251 -2.52 -40.29 0.40
CA LYS A 251 -2.10 -41.70 0.47
C LYS A 251 -2.29 -42.32 1.86
N ALA A 252 -2.24 -41.50 2.90
CA ALA A 252 -2.49 -41.90 4.28
C ALA A 252 -3.98 -41.80 4.68
N GLU A 253 -4.87 -41.49 3.73
CA GLU A 253 -6.32 -41.27 3.94
C GLU A 253 -6.63 -40.18 4.98
N ALA A 254 -5.67 -39.28 5.25
CA ALA A 254 -5.87 -38.15 6.14
C ALA A 254 -6.57 -36.99 5.45
N HIS A 255 -6.29 -36.80 4.15
CA HIS A 255 -6.92 -35.82 3.26
C HIS A 255 -7.72 -36.53 2.16
N GLU A 256 -8.76 -35.86 1.67
CA GLU A 256 -9.56 -36.28 0.51
C GLU A 256 -9.19 -35.43 -0.72
N PRO A 257 -9.50 -35.89 -1.95
CA PRO A 257 -9.38 -35.05 -3.14
C PRO A 257 -10.21 -33.76 -3.01
N GLY A 258 -9.63 -32.62 -3.37
CA GLY A 258 -10.24 -31.29 -3.18
C GLY A 258 -9.90 -30.63 -1.84
N ASP A 259 -8.97 -31.20 -1.06
CA ASP A 259 -8.44 -30.57 0.14
C ASP A 259 -7.19 -29.73 -0.22
N GLN A 260 -6.02 -30.26 0.12
CA GLN A 260 -4.74 -29.56 -0.03
C GLN A 260 -4.19 -29.66 -1.46
N ASP A 261 -4.64 -30.66 -2.23
CA ASP A 261 -4.30 -30.83 -3.64
C ASP A 261 -4.89 -29.73 -4.52
N GLU A 262 -6.13 -29.29 -4.24
CA GLU A 262 -6.74 -28.14 -4.91
C GLU A 262 -5.95 -26.86 -4.61
N VAL A 263 -5.56 -26.64 -3.35
CA VAL A 263 -4.70 -25.51 -2.96
C VAL A 263 -3.37 -25.53 -3.73
N ALA A 264 -2.73 -26.70 -3.85
CA ALA A 264 -1.48 -26.84 -4.58
C ALA A 264 -1.61 -26.48 -6.07
N LEU A 265 -2.74 -26.83 -6.71
CA LEU A 265 -3.02 -26.46 -8.11
C LEU A 265 -3.16 -24.94 -8.28
N ILE A 266 -3.86 -24.27 -7.37
CA ILE A 266 -4.01 -22.80 -7.41
C ILE A 266 -2.66 -22.11 -7.18
N LEU A 267 -1.86 -22.57 -6.22
CA LEU A 267 -0.51 -22.04 -5.99
C LEU A 267 0.38 -22.20 -7.23
N LYS A 268 0.28 -23.33 -7.93
CA LYS A 268 1.03 -23.55 -9.17
C LYS A 268 0.67 -22.53 -10.23
N LYS A 269 -0.64 -22.28 -10.44
CA LYS A 269 -1.12 -21.25 -11.36
C LYS A 269 -0.61 -19.86 -10.98
N GLN A 270 -0.68 -19.49 -9.70
CA GLN A 270 -0.16 -18.20 -9.22
C GLN A 270 1.35 -18.07 -9.51
N ASN A 271 2.13 -19.12 -9.29
CA ASN A 271 3.56 -19.12 -9.60
C ASN A 271 3.83 -18.97 -11.09
N ASP A 272 3.05 -19.65 -11.94
CA ASP A 272 3.14 -19.55 -13.40
C ASP A 272 2.76 -18.15 -13.89
N ASP A 273 1.74 -17.52 -13.29
CA ASP A 273 1.32 -16.16 -13.61
C ASP A 273 2.36 -15.11 -13.16
N ILE A 274 2.98 -15.29 -12.00
CA ILE A 274 4.06 -14.41 -11.49
C ILE A 274 5.32 -14.54 -12.35
N ARG A 275 5.79 -15.76 -12.62
CA ARG A 275 6.93 -16.01 -13.51
C ARG A 275 6.64 -15.52 -14.92
N GLY A 276 5.40 -15.73 -15.33
CA GLY A 276 4.85 -15.46 -16.64
C GLY A 276 5.61 -16.13 -17.80
N LYS A 277 5.32 -15.69 -19.02
CA LYS A 277 5.81 -16.35 -20.25
C LYS A 277 5.88 -15.38 -21.43
N GLY A 278 6.87 -15.57 -22.29
CA GLY A 278 7.03 -14.79 -23.52
C GLY A 278 7.80 -13.49 -23.29
N GLY A 279 7.45 -12.45 -24.04
CA GLY A 279 8.13 -11.15 -24.04
C GLY A 279 9.22 -11.03 -25.09
N ASN A 280 9.35 -9.83 -25.65
CA ASN A 280 10.48 -9.41 -26.47
C ASN A 280 11.36 -8.44 -25.67
N HIS A 281 12.44 -8.96 -25.08
CA HIS A 281 13.39 -8.16 -24.31
C HIS A 281 13.99 -6.98 -25.10
N ALA A 282 14.11 -7.10 -26.43
CA ALA A 282 14.62 -6.02 -27.26
C ALA A 282 13.62 -4.85 -27.38
N GLU A 283 12.33 -5.10 -27.15
CA GLU A 283 11.26 -4.09 -27.17
C GLU A 283 10.82 -3.67 -25.75
N GLY A 284 11.49 -4.17 -24.71
CA GLY A 284 11.18 -3.85 -23.32
C GLY A 284 9.97 -4.61 -22.75
N GLU A 285 9.55 -5.69 -23.42
CA GLU A 285 8.52 -6.59 -22.93
C GLU A 285 9.16 -7.73 -22.14
N PHE A 286 8.76 -7.89 -20.88
CA PHE A 286 9.28 -8.88 -19.94
C PHE A 286 8.18 -9.89 -19.56
N PRO A 287 8.54 -11.15 -19.25
CA PRO A 287 7.56 -12.22 -19.08
C PRO A 287 6.68 -12.10 -17.84
N GLU A 288 7.17 -11.48 -16.76
CA GLU A 288 6.57 -11.58 -15.41
C GLU A 288 5.19 -10.90 -15.29
N PHE A 289 4.37 -11.38 -14.35
CA PHE A 289 3.05 -10.86 -14.00
C PHE A 289 2.02 -10.90 -15.16
N LEU A 290 1.61 -12.12 -15.57
CA LEU A 290 0.47 -12.31 -16.49
C LEU A 290 -0.89 -11.93 -15.87
N ALA A 291 -0.93 -11.78 -14.55
CA ALA A 291 -2.08 -11.36 -13.76
C ALA A 291 -1.63 -10.40 -12.65
N PRO A 292 -2.52 -9.53 -12.12
CA PRO A 292 -2.16 -8.46 -11.22
C PRO A 292 -1.89 -8.94 -9.78
N HIS A 293 -0.76 -9.62 -9.59
CA HIS A 293 -0.30 -10.09 -8.28
C HIS A 293 0.33 -8.95 -7.46
N LEU A 294 0.16 -9.00 -6.15
CA LEU A 294 1.02 -8.30 -5.19
C LEU A 294 2.01 -9.31 -4.63
N VAL A 295 3.31 -9.10 -4.87
CA VAL A 295 4.39 -9.97 -4.41
C VAL A 295 5.27 -9.20 -3.43
N LEU A 296 5.43 -9.75 -2.22
CA LEU A 296 6.39 -9.29 -1.23
C LEU A 296 7.57 -10.27 -1.20
N ALA A 297 8.80 -9.77 -1.43
CA ALA A 297 9.99 -10.61 -1.52
C ALA A 297 11.16 -10.02 -0.74
N SER A 298 11.89 -10.88 -0.03
CA SER A 298 13.13 -10.52 0.64
C SER A 298 14.03 -11.75 0.75
N PRO A 299 15.37 -11.60 0.59
CA PRO A 299 16.30 -12.68 0.84
C PRO A 299 16.53 -12.93 2.34
N ALA A 300 16.09 -12.03 3.24
CA ALA A 300 16.38 -12.09 4.67
C ALA A 300 15.16 -12.45 5.53
N GLY A 301 14.02 -11.80 5.28
CA GLY A 301 12.83 -11.95 6.12
C GLY A 301 11.69 -11.05 5.69
N ILE A 302 10.47 -11.38 6.12
CA ILE A 302 9.27 -10.55 5.93
C ILE A 302 8.54 -10.51 7.27
N GLU A 303 8.49 -9.34 7.89
CA GLU A 303 7.85 -9.13 9.18
C GLU A 303 6.55 -8.33 9.03
N THR A 304 5.50 -8.75 9.73
CA THR A 304 4.24 -8.00 9.87
C THR A 304 3.93 -7.83 11.34
N THR A 305 3.68 -6.59 11.78
CA THR A 305 3.49 -6.26 13.19
C THR A 305 2.51 -5.11 13.38
N THR A 306 1.74 -5.17 14.46
CA THR A 306 0.82 -4.12 14.90
C THR A 306 0.55 -4.31 16.40
N PRO A 307 0.37 -3.22 17.17
CA PRO A 307 -0.07 -3.35 18.57
C PRO A 307 -1.53 -3.82 18.69
N ASN A 308 -2.30 -3.79 17.60
CA ASN A 308 -3.70 -4.19 17.56
C ASN A 308 -3.87 -5.54 16.83
N SER A 309 -4.78 -5.63 15.86
CA SER A 309 -5.11 -6.86 15.15
C SER A 309 -4.48 -6.91 13.75
N THR A 310 -3.94 -8.07 13.39
CA THR A 310 -3.63 -8.43 12.00
C THR A 310 -4.78 -9.30 11.46
N HIS A 311 -5.28 -8.98 10.27
CA HIS A 311 -6.34 -9.74 9.60
C HIS A 311 -5.86 -10.21 8.22
N VAL A 312 -5.96 -11.52 7.97
CA VAL A 312 -5.67 -12.14 6.67
C VAL A 312 -6.94 -12.83 6.21
N ALA A 313 -7.46 -12.43 5.07
CA ALA A 313 -8.67 -13.01 4.47
C ALA A 313 -8.45 -13.25 2.99
N SER A 314 -8.89 -14.42 2.53
CA SER A 314 -8.91 -14.83 1.14
C SER A 314 -10.32 -15.28 0.79
N GLY A 315 -10.77 -14.99 -0.44
CA GLY A 315 -12.03 -15.53 -0.96
C GLY A 315 -11.95 -17.02 -1.32
N GLU A 316 -10.75 -17.53 -1.54
CA GLU A 316 -10.45 -18.94 -1.82
C GLU A 316 -9.61 -19.51 -0.67
N HIS A 317 -8.30 -19.66 -0.84
CA HIS A 317 -7.43 -20.37 0.10
C HIS A 317 -6.44 -19.45 0.83
N ILE A 318 -6.06 -19.84 2.05
CA ILE A 318 -4.86 -19.35 2.73
C ILE A 318 -3.89 -20.53 2.82
N ALA A 319 -2.71 -20.41 2.20
CA ALA A 319 -1.66 -21.41 2.26
C ALA A 319 -0.45 -20.88 3.03
N LEU A 320 -0.02 -21.62 4.06
CA LEU A 320 1.18 -21.33 4.85
C LEU A 320 2.18 -22.46 4.66
N THR A 321 3.24 -22.21 3.88
CA THR A 321 4.30 -23.20 3.62
C THR A 321 5.60 -22.74 4.28
N SER A 322 6.22 -23.65 5.04
CA SER A 322 7.51 -23.42 5.69
C SER A 322 8.47 -24.55 5.32
N GLY A 323 9.69 -24.22 4.88
CA GLY A 323 10.75 -25.22 4.63
C GLY A 323 11.29 -25.91 5.90
N SER A 324 10.93 -25.39 7.09
CA SER A 324 11.30 -25.92 8.39
C SER A 324 10.05 -25.99 9.29
N HIS A 325 10.04 -25.34 10.45
CA HIS A 325 8.89 -25.33 11.36
C HIS A 325 7.88 -24.21 11.03
N THR A 326 6.60 -24.54 11.06
CA THR A 326 5.52 -23.54 11.24
C THR A 326 5.21 -23.47 12.73
N SER A 327 5.48 -22.31 13.36
CA SER A 327 5.23 -22.08 14.79
C SER A 327 4.07 -21.12 14.97
N ILE A 328 3.06 -21.53 15.75
CA ILE A 328 1.90 -20.71 16.07
C ILE A 328 1.80 -20.63 17.60
N SER A 329 1.76 -19.42 18.14
CA SER A 329 1.66 -19.15 19.57
C SER A 329 0.60 -18.09 19.84
N SER A 330 -0.20 -18.32 20.88
CA SER A 330 -1.26 -17.42 21.30
C SER A 330 -1.21 -17.25 22.82
N ASN A 331 -1.28 -16.01 23.30
CA ASN A 331 -1.27 -15.73 24.74
C ASN A 331 -2.55 -16.18 25.47
N LYS A 332 -3.68 -16.25 24.74
CA LYS A 332 -4.96 -16.70 25.28
C LYS A 332 -5.30 -18.07 24.70
N SER A 333 -6.06 -18.10 23.62
CA SER A 333 -6.59 -19.33 23.04
C SER A 333 -6.16 -19.45 21.59
N PHE A 334 -5.83 -20.67 21.17
CA PHE A 334 -5.75 -21.04 19.77
C PHE A 334 -7.11 -21.60 19.34
N LEU A 335 -7.85 -20.83 18.55
CA LEU A 335 -9.22 -21.15 18.14
C LEU A 335 -9.24 -21.54 16.67
N VAL A 336 -9.81 -22.72 16.37
CA VAL A 336 -9.97 -23.23 15.01
C VAL A 336 -11.42 -23.61 14.80
N SER A 337 -12.02 -23.13 13.70
CA SER A 337 -13.38 -23.47 13.31
C SER A 337 -13.41 -23.66 11.80
N ALA A 338 -13.90 -24.81 11.35
CA ALA A 338 -14.03 -25.16 9.95
C ALA A 338 -15.48 -25.56 9.67
N ALA A 339 -16.03 -25.10 8.55
CA ALA A 339 -17.40 -25.42 8.15
C ALA A 339 -17.58 -26.89 7.75
N HIS A 340 -16.50 -27.54 7.31
CA HIS A 340 -16.53 -28.92 6.80
C HIS A 340 -15.69 -29.87 7.66
N ALA A 341 -14.37 -29.71 7.66
CA ALA A 341 -13.48 -30.64 8.36
C ALA A 341 -12.24 -29.94 8.94
N ILE A 342 -11.71 -30.50 10.02
CA ILE A 342 -10.35 -30.26 10.50
C ILE A 342 -9.58 -31.56 10.27
N ARG A 343 -8.57 -31.52 9.40
CA ARG A 343 -7.71 -32.67 9.07
C ARG A 343 -6.28 -32.38 9.50
N LEU A 344 -5.68 -33.31 10.24
CA LEU A 344 -4.33 -33.19 10.79
C LEU A 344 -3.51 -34.40 10.37
N PHE A 345 -2.36 -34.16 9.74
CA PHE A 345 -1.48 -35.21 9.26
C PHE A 345 -0.02 -34.95 9.66
N ALA A 346 0.64 -35.99 10.16
CA ALA A 346 2.08 -35.97 10.44
C ALA A 346 2.73 -37.16 9.71
N PHE A 347 3.58 -36.88 8.72
CA PHE A 347 4.15 -37.92 7.85
C PHE A 347 5.19 -38.82 8.55
N LYS A 348 6.16 -38.22 9.26
CA LYS A 348 7.35 -38.94 9.75
C LYS A 348 7.29 -39.32 11.24
N SER A 349 6.70 -38.48 12.08
CA SER A 349 6.82 -38.58 13.53
C SER A 349 5.48 -38.93 14.18
N PHE A 350 4.95 -38.08 15.05
CA PHE A 350 3.71 -38.31 15.78
C PHE A 350 2.90 -37.03 15.93
N ILE A 351 1.61 -37.20 16.22
CA ILE A 351 0.75 -36.12 16.72
C ILE A 351 0.73 -36.24 18.25
N LYS A 352 0.94 -35.13 18.95
CA LYS A 352 0.88 -35.06 20.41
C LYS A 352 -0.04 -33.93 20.82
N ILE A 353 -1.12 -34.29 21.53
CA ILE A 353 -2.11 -33.38 22.07
C ILE A 353 -2.03 -33.51 23.59
N VAL A 354 -1.72 -32.40 24.27
CA VAL A 354 -1.53 -32.37 25.73
C VAL A 354 -2.18 -31.11 26.28
N ALA A 355 -3.05 -31.28 27.27
CA ALA A 355 -3.46 -30.23 28.18
C ALA A 355 -2.60 -30.34 29.44
N ALA A 356 -1.94 -29.24 29.83
CA ALA A 356 -0.94 -29.26 30.89
C ALA A 356 -1.53 -29.13 32.29
N GLN A 357 -2.71 -28.51 32.41
CA GLN A 357 -3.35 -28.21 33.70
C GLN A 357 -4.76 -28.81 33.76
N GLU A 358 -5.52 -28.67 32.68
CA GLU A 358 -6.93 -29.04 32.59
C GLU A 358 -7.15 -30.24 31.66
N ASP A 359 -8.41 -30.54 31.36
CA ASP A 359 -8.84 -31.72 30.64
C ASP A 359 -8.63 -31.66 29.12
N ILE A 360 -8.70 -32.84 28.49
CA ILE A 360 -8.83 -33.00 27.04
C ILE A 360 -10.22 -33.58 26.77
N ASP A 361 -11.09 -32.79 26.15
CA ASP A 361 -12.41 -33.23 25.70
C ASP A 361 -12.42 -33.55 24.21
N ILE A 362 -12.82 -34.78 23.87
CA ILE A 362 -13.02 -35.22 22.48
C ILE A 362 -14.46 -35.71 22.36
N THR A 363 -15.26 -35.06 21.52
CA THR A 363 -16.69 -35.35 21.41
C THR A 363 -17.14 -35.34 19.95
N ALA A 364 -17.88 -36.37 19.55
CA ALA A 364 -18.66 -36.37 18.32
C ALA A 364 -20.14 -36.21 18.67
N LEU A 365 -20.75 -35.05 18.32
CA LEU A 365 -22.13 -34.72 18.74
C LEU A 365 -23.22 -35.52 18.02
N LYS A 366 -22.93 -36.02 16.81
CA LYS A 366 -23.91 -36.73 15.96
C LYS A 366 -23.46 -38.12 15.50
N LYS A 367 -22.15 -38.30 15.30
CA LYS A 367 -21.57 -39.50 14.71
C LYS A 367 -20.64 -40.19 15.71
N SER A 368 -19.71 -40.98 15.22
CA SER A 368 -18.80 -41.81 15.99
C SER A 368 -17.43 -41.16 16.22
N ILE A 369 -16.77 -41.61 17.28
CA ILE A 369 -15.32 -41.46 17.45
C ILE A 369 -14.68 -42.78 17.02
N HIS A 370 -13.72 -42.72 16.10
CA HIS A 370 -12.93 -43.87 15.65
C HIS A 370 -11.49 -43.77 16.18
N MET A 371 -11.04 -44.76 16.94
CA MET A 371 -9.67 -44.86 17.43
C MET A 371 -9.04 -46.17 16.94
N LEU A 372 -8.06 -46.07 16.05
CA LEU A 372 -7.38 -47.22 15.46
C LEU A 372 -5.87 -47.09 15.65
N ALA A 373 -5.23 -48.17 16.08
CA ALA A 373 -3.77 -48.27 16.14
C ALA A 373 -3.32 -49.62 15.57
N ARG A 374 -2.23 -49.63 14.80
CA ARG A 374 -1.66 -50.86 14.22
C ARG A 374 -1.02 -51.77 15.27
N LYS A 375 -0.51 -51.20 16.36
CA LYS A 375 0.14 -51.93 17.45
C LYS A 375 -0.79 -52.00 18.66
N ASP A 376 -0.76 -50.96 19.49
CA ASP A 376 -1.40 -50.98 20.80
C ASP A 376 -2.25 -49.74 21.00
N ILE A 377 -3.38 -49.91 21.68
CA ILE A 377 -4.15 -48.82 22.30
C ILE A 377 -4.00 -48.97 23.81
N THR A 378 -3.45 -47.95 24.48
CA THR A 378 -3.26 -47.96 25.94
C THR A 378 -4.17 -46.92 26.58
N LEU A 379 -5.08 -47.36 27.44
CA LEU A 379 -5.89 -46.51 28.30
C LEU A 379 -5.45 -46.72 29.75
N ARG A 380 -5.00 -45.65 30.42
CA ARG A 380 -4.55 -45.69 31.81
C ARG A 380 -5.11 -44.50 32.57
N ALA A 381 -5.84 -44.78 33.64
CA ALA A 381 -6.40 -43.77 34.53
C ALA A 381 -6.66 -44.39 35.91
N ASN A 382 -6.93 -43.55 36.92
CA ASN A 382 -7.42 -44.02 38.21
C ASN A 382 -8.80 -44.71 38.07
N LYS A 383 -9.60 -44.28 37.10
CA LYS A 383 -10.89 -44.88 36.73
C LYS A 383 -11.09 -44.81 35.22
N ILE A 384 -11.48 -45.92 34.61
CA ILE A 384 -11.96 -45.98 33.23
C ILE A 384 -13.45 -46.31 33.29
N THR A 385 -14.28 -45.47 32.69
CA THR A 385 -15.73 -45.66 32.62
C THR A 385 -16.12 -45.93 31.16
N LEU A 386 -16.84 -47.01 30.91
CA LEU A 386 -17.36 -47.39 29.60
C LEU A 386 -18.86 -47.56 29.73
N ASP A 387 -19.60 -46.53 29.34
CA ASP A 387 -21.06 -46.52 29.35
C ASP A 387 -21.57 -46.62 27.90
N ALA A 388 -22.57 -47.46 27.66
CA ALA A 388 -23.22 -47.60 26.37
C ALA A 388 -24.70 -47.96 26.56
N ASP A 389 -25.58 -47.29 25.82
CA ASP A 389 -27.04 -47.53 25.90
C ASP A 389 -27.44 -48.90 25.33
N GLU A 390 -26.74 -49.35 24.28
CA GLU A 390 -27.07 -50.60 23.59
C GLU A 390 -26.15 -51.76 23.98
N ILE A 391 -24.83 -51.58 23.85
CA ILE A 391 -23.86 -52.66 23.97
C ILE A 391 -22.45 -52.16 24.35
N VAL A 392 -21.81 -52.86 25.29
CA VAL A 392 -20.35 -52.85 25.44
C VAL A 392 -19.83 -54.21 24.96
N ALA A 393 -18.94 -54.20 23.97
CA ALA A 393 -18.36 -55.41 23.40
C ALA A 393 -16.83 -55.35 23.45
N ILE A 394 -16.22 -56.32 24.13
CA ILE A 394 -14.77 -56.48 24.23
C ILE A 394 -14.41 -57.80 23.58
N ASN A 395 -13.57 -57.77 22.54
CA ASN A 395 -13.13 -58.96 21.82
C ASN A 395 -11.60 -58.97 21.70
N GLY A 396 -10.99 -60.12 22.02
CA GLY A 396 -9.56 -60.36 21.86
C GLY A 396 -9.30 -61.80 21.46
N GLY A 397 -8.64 -62.00 20.30
CA GLY A 397 -8.21 -63.33 19.86
C GLY A 397 -9.33 -64.37 19.79
N THR A 398 -10.53 -63.96 19.32
CA THR A 398 -11.78 -64.76 19.27
C THR A 398 -12.49 -65.02 20.61
N SER A 399 -11.89 -64.65 21.74
CA SER A 399 -12.58 -64.62 23.03
C SER A 399 -13.26 -63.27 23.24
N TYR A 400 -14.40 -63.24 23.92
CA TYR A 400 -15.17 -62.00 24.06
C TYR A 400 -15.95 -61.89 25.39
N SER A 401 -16.33 -60.65 25.70
CA SER A 401 -17.35 -60.31 26.68
C SER A 401 -18.31 -59.27 26.08
N ILE A 402 -19.61 -59.55 26.16
CA ILE A 402 -20.68 -58.68 25.63
C ILE A 402 -21.64 -58.34 26.76
N TRP A 403 -21.90 -57.05 26.98
CA TRP A 403 -22.81 -56.52 27.99
C TRP A 403 -23.98 -55.79 27.34
N LYS A 404 -25.21 -56.15 27.71
CA LYS A 404 -26.49 -55.58 27.23
C LYS A 404 -27.45 -55.35 28.41
N LYS A 405 -28.55 -54.61 28.18
CA LYS A 405 -29.57 -54.18 29.18
C LYS A 405 -30.06 -55.24 30.20
N ALA A 406 -29.94 -56.53 29.91
CA ALA A 406 -30.30 -57.62 30.83
C ALA A 406 -29.45 -58.89 30.63
N ARG A 407 -28.27 -58.78 30.03
CA ARG A 407 -27.43 -59.94 29.68
C ARG A 407 -25.95 -59.61 29.71
N ILE A 408 -25.18 -60.47 30.36
CA ILE A 408 -23.73 -60.55 30.20
C ILE A 408 -23.43 -61.91 29.54
N GLU A 409 -22.64 -61.90 28.48
CA GLU A 409 -22.25 -63.10 27.73
C GLU A 409 -20.72 -63.15 27.60
N HIS A 410 -20.12 -64.24 28.06
CA HIS A 410 -18.70 -64.52 27.91
C HIS A 410 -18.54 -65.74 27.00
N GLY A 411 -17.66 -65.67 26.01
CA GLY A 411 -17.39 -66.79 25.09
C GLY A 411 -15.92 -66.94 24.79
N THR A 412 -15.46 -68.19 24.72
CA THR A 412 -14.11 -68.56 24.29
C THR A 412 -14.12 -69.98 23.71
N SER A 413 -13.28 -70.24 22.71
CA SER A 413 -13.01 -71.58 22.17
C SER A 413 -11.95 -72.33 22.97
N GLY A 414 -11.24 -71.64 23.87
CA GLY A 414 -10.17 -72.18 24.70
C GLY A 414 -10.60 -72.48 26.12
N LEU A 415 -9.61 -72.60 27.00
CA LEU A 415 -9.84 -72.75 28.44
C LEU A 415 -10.36 -71.44 29.04
N TRP A 416 -11.56 -71.47 29.63
CA TRP A 416 -12.02 -70.43 30.53
C TRP A 416 -11.55 -70.73 31.95
N ARG A 417 -10.69 -69.86 32.51
CA ARG A 417 -10.12 -70.02 33.85
C ARG A 417 -10.33 -68.75 34.67
N GLU A 418 -10.98 -68.90 35.82
CA GLU A 418 -11.19 -67.83 36.79
C GLU A 418 -10.37 -68.11 38.06
N HIS A 419 -9.67 -67.08 38.55
CA HIS A 419 -8.88 -67.15 39.78
C HIS A 419 -9.46 -66.20 40.81
N ALA A 420 -10.02 -66.74 41.91
CA ALA A 420 -10.58 -65.94 42.98
C ALA A 420 -10.27 -66.55 44.35
N ALA A 421 -10.01 -65.70 45.35
CA ALA A 421 -9.92 -66.14 46.76
C ALA A 421 -11.31 -66.48 47.35
N THR A 422 -12.38 -65.92 46.77
CA THR A 422 -13.77 -66.20 47.13
C THR A 422 -14.64 -66.06 45.88
N HIS A 423 -15.54 -67.01 45.64
CA HIS A 423 -16.47 -66.98 44.52
C HIS A 423 -17.90 -67.17 45.06
N SER A 424 -18.79 -66.19 44.82
CA SER A 424 -20.17 -66.21 45.31
C SER A 424 -21.15 -65.74 44.24
N LEU A 425 -22.27 -66.43 44.09
CA LEU A 425 -23.37 -66.02 43.22
C LEU A 425 -24.47 -65.36 44.06
N GLN A 426 -24.71 -64.07 43.84
CA GLN A 426 -25.68 -63.25 44.56
C GLN A 426 -26.89 -62.93 43.66
N PRO A 427 -28.05 -62.55 44.24
CA PRO A 427 -29.19 -62.04 43.47
C PRO A 427 -28.84 -60.79 42.63
N GLN A 428 -29.71 -60.45 41.68
CA GLN A 428 -29.49 -59.33 40.75
C GLN A 428 -29.24 -58.00 41.47
N LYS A 429 -28.32 -57.19 40.93
CA LYS A 429 -28.07 -55.81 41.33
C LYS A 429 -27.79 -54.99 40.08
N ASN A 430 -28.46 -53.83 39.96
CA ASN A 430 -28.39 -53.00 38.76
C ASN A 430 -27.73 -51.66 39.07
N LEU A 431 -27.00 -51.11 38.10
CA LEU A 431 -26.47 -49.75 38.11
C LEU A 431 -27.15 -48.97 36.96
N PRO A 432 -27.87 -47.87 37.25
CA PRO A 432 -28.44 -47.03 36.19
C PRO A 432 -27.33 -46.37 35.35
N LEU A 433 -27.55 -46.27 34.03
CA LEU A 433 -26.67 -45.48 33.16
C LEU A 433 -26.83 -43.98 33.48
N PRO A 434 -25.72 -43.20 33.48
CA PRO A 434 -25.82 -41.76 33.56
C PRO A 434 -26.55 -41.19 32.34
N GLU A 435 -27.29 -40.09 32.52
CA GLU A 435 -27.99 -39.42 31.42
C GLU A 435 -26.95 -38.77 30.49
N ILE A 436 -26.84 -39.24 29.24
CA ILE A 436 -25.96 -38.65 28.22
C ILE A 436 -26.68 -37.45 27.58
N LYS A 437 -26.30 -36.23 27.96
CA LYS A 437 -26.85 -35.00 27.37
C LYS A 437 -25.90 -34.48 26.29
N PHE A 438 -26.34 -34.54 25.04
CA PHE A 438 -25.70 -33.80 23.96
C PHE A 438 -26.27 -32.37 23.89
N PRO A 439 -25.43 -31.33 23.76
CA PRO A 439 -25.91 -29.98 23.54
C PRO A 439 -26.72 -29.90 22.24
N ALA A 440 -27.69 -28.99 22.19
CA ALA A 440 -28.51 -28.76 21.00
C ALA A 440 -27.61 -28.45 19.79
N THR A 441 -27.73 -29.25 18.73
CA THR A 441 -26.96 -29.03 17.51
C THR A 441 -27.56 -27.89 16.69
N LEU A 442 -26.75 -26.90 16.33
CA LEU A 442 -27.12 -25.89 15.34
C LEU A 442 -27.47 -26.56 14.00
N CYS A 443 -28.41 -25.95 13.28
CA CYS A 443 -28.82 -26.37 11.94
C CYS A 443 -27.65 -26.19 10.95
N GLU A 444 -27.11 -27.29 10.43
CA GLU A 444 -25.97 -27.32 9.49
C GLU A 444 -26.24 -26.50 8.23
N ASP A 445 -27.39 -26.74 7.59
CA ASP A 445 -27.82 -25.98 6.40
C ASP A 445 -27.94 -24.48 6.67
N CYS A 446 -28.32 -24.10 7.90
CA CYS A 446 -28.47 -22.71 8.29
C CYS A 446 -27.10 -22.04 8.41
N VAL A 447 -26.10 -22.72 8.99
CA VAL A 447 -24.71 -22.24 9.06
C VAL A 447 -24.10 -22.14 7.66
N LEU A 448 -24.25 -23.18 6.82
CA LEU A 448 -23.69 -23.18 5.46
C LEU A 448 -24.34 -22.11 4.57
N LYS A 449 -25.65 -21.87 4.69
CA LYS A 449 -26.33 -20.76 3.99
C LYS A 449 -25.87 -19.38 4.46
N ALA A 450 -25.68 -19.21 5.77
CA ALA A 450 -25.19 -17.96 6.35
C ALA A 450 -23.78 -17.63 5.85
N LEU A 451 -22.88 -18.63 5.82
CA LEU A 451 -21.52 -18.48 5.28
C LEU A 451 -21.51 -18.11 3.80
N LYS A 452 -22.34 -18.76 2.96
CA LYS A 452 -22.45 -18.43 1.52
C LYS A 452 -23.00 -17.02 1.26
N SER A 453 -23.85 -16.51 2.15
CA SER A 453 -24.48 -15.19 2.01
C SER A 453 -23.75 -14.07 2.77
N GLY A 454 -22.66 -14.39 3.49
CA GLY A 454 -21.96 -13.43 4.35
C GLY A 454 -22.81 -12.88 5.51
N SER A 455 -23.87 -13.59 5.91
CA SER A 455 -24.80 -13.17 6.96
C SER A 455 -24.50 -13.86 8.29
N PRO A 456 -24.76 -13.23 9.45
CA PRO A 456 -24.59 -13.87 10.75
C PRO A 456 -25.60 -15.02 10.93
N VAL A 457 -25.19 -16.10 11.60
CA VAL A 457 -26.10 -17.17 12.00
C VAL A 457 -26.98 -16.65 13.14
N ALA A 458 -28.27 -16.47 12.90
CA ALA A 458 -29.22 -16.24 13.98
C ALA A 458 -29.26 -17.49 14.87
N ALA A 459 -28.97 -17.33 16.17
CA ALA A 459 -29.26 -18.38 17.14
C ALA A 459 -30.76 -18.66 17.03
N VAL A 460 -31.12 -19.87 16.59
CA VAL A 460 -32.51 -20.31 16.58
C VAL A 460 -32.94 -20.32 18.05
N GLY A 461 -33.76 -19.35 18.45
CA GLY A 461 -34.47 -19.38 19.73
C GLY A 461 -35.27 -20.68 19.77
N GLY A 462 -35.14 -21.39 20.90
CA GLY A 462 -35.71 -22.73 21.09
C GLY A 462 -37.22 -22.83 20.93
#